data_AF-A0A7J9BQT7-F1
#
_entry.id   AF-A0A7J9BQT7-F1
#
_cell.length_a   1.000
_cell.length_b   1.000
_cell.length_c   1.000
_cell.angle_alpha   90.00
_cell.angle_beta   90.00
_cell.angle_gamma   90.00
#
_symmetry.space_group_name_H-M   'P 1'
#
loop_
_entity.id
_entity.type
_entity.pdbx_description
1 polymer ?
#
loop_
_entity_poly.entity_id
_entity_poly.type
_entity_poly.pdbx_seq_one_letter_code
_entity_poly.pdbx_strand_id
1 'polypeptide(L)'
;NASDALDKLRFLSVTEPSLLGDSGELEIRIKPDPDSGTITITDTGIGMTKEELIDCLGTIAQSGTSKFLKENKDLGADNGLIGQFGVGFYSAFLVAEKVTCCHLNDNLHYHLLLHGGN
;
A
#
# COMPACT_ATOMS: atom_id res chain seq x y z
N ASN A 1 5.16 4.22 0.27
CA ASN A 1 3.96 3.33 0.25
C ASN A 1 4.32 1.92 -0.16
N ALA A 2 4.66 1.66 -1.42
CA ALA A 2 5.06 0.32 -1.87
C ALA A 2 6.24 -0.27 -1.07
N SER A 3 7.31 0.51 -0.84
CA SER A 3 8.44 0.07 0.02
C SER A 3 7.97 -0.31 1.44
N ASP A 4 7.22 0.57 2.11
CA ASP A 4 6.67 0.27 3.45
C ASP A 4 5.80 -0.99 3.44
N ALA A 5 5.05 -1.27 2.37
CA ALA A 5 4.23 -2.47 2.26
C ALA A 5 5.08 -3.74 2.16
N LEU A 6 6.19 -3.70 1.39
CA LEU A 6 7.16 -4.78 1.30
C LEU A 6 7.91 -4.98 2.63
N ASP A 7 8.34 -3.89 3.29
CA ASP A 7 9.05 -3.96 4.57
C ASP A 7 8.15 -4.50 5.68
N LYS A 8 6.86 -4.12 5.72
CA LYS A 8 5.88 -4.70 6.64
C LYS A 8 5.70 -6.20 6.41
N LEU A 9 5.58 -6.62 5.14
CA LEU A 9 5.47 -8.04 4.80
C LEU A 9 6.72 -8.81 5.24
N ARG A 10 7.91 -8.26 4.96
CA ARG A 10 9.19 -8.84 5.38
C ARG A 10 9.31 -8.94 6.90
N PHE A 11 8.82 -7.95 7.63
CA PHE A 11 8.83 -7.96 9.09
C PHE A 11 7.91 -9.06 9.64
N LEU A 12 6.66 -9.11 9.18
CA LEU A 12 5.67 -10.07 9.64
C LEU A 12 6.03 -11.51 9.25
N SER A 13 6.72 -11.72 8.13
CA SER A 13 7.11 -13.06 7.68
C SER A 13 8.17 -13.72 8.57
N VAL A 14 8.86 -12.95 9.42
CA VAL A 14 9.77 -13.51 10.44
C VAL A 14 8.98 -14.35 11.45
N THR A 15 7.79 -13.90 11.83
CA THR A 15 6.91 -14.60 12.78
C THR A 15 5.85 -15.47 12.09
N GLU A 16 5.45 -15.10 10.87
CA GLU A 16 4.42 -15.79 10.08
C GLU A 16 4.92 -16.09 8.65
N PRO A 17 5.77 -17.12 8.45
CA PRO A 17 6.38 -17.41 7.15
C PRO A 17 5.40 -17.66 6.01
N SER A 18 4.16 -18.08 6.32
CA SER A 18 3.10 -18.30 5.34
C SER A 18 2.70 -17.05 4.58
N LEU A 19 3.01 -15.85 5.08
CA LEU A 19 2.66 -14.58 4.43
C LEU A 19 3.46 -14.30 3.15
N LEU A 20 4.66 -14.88 2.98
CA LEU A 20 5.48 -14.64 1.77
C LEU A 20 4.94 -15.34 0.51
N GLY A 21 3.96 -16.24 0.66
CA GLY A 21 3.45 -17.08 -0.43
C GLY A 21 4.53 -17.95 -1.07
N ASP A 22 4.17 -18.64 -2.16
CA ASP A 22 5.06 -19.58 -2.84
C ASP A 22 6.13 -18.89 -3.72
N SER A 23 5.90 -17.64 -4.15
CA SER A 23 6.81 -16.93 -5.06
C SER A 23 7.91 -16.15 -4.35
N GLY A 24 7.71 -15.70 -3.11
CA GLY A 24 8.72 -15.03 -2.27
C GLY A 24 9.35 -13.72 -2.83
N GLU A 25 9.02 -13.31 -4.05
CA GLU A 25 9.59 -12.12 -4.68
C GLU A 25 8.93 -10.84 -4.16
N LEU A 26 9.72 -10.05 -3.43
CA LEU A 26 9.38 -8.71 -2.97
C LEU A 26 9.81 -7.69 -4.03
N GLU A 27 8.86 -7.13 -4.77
CA GLU A 27 9.15 -6.26 -5.91
C GLU A 27 8.14 -5.11 -6.05
N ILE A 28 8.57 -4.09 -6.79
CA ILE A 28 7.73 -2.97 -7.23
C ILE A 28 7.87 -2.87 -8.74
N ARG A 29 6.75 -2.98 -9.45
CA ARG A 29 6.66 -2.84 -10.91
C ARG A 29 5.95 -1.56 -11.27
N ILE A 30 6.49 -0.84 -12.25
CA ILE A 30 5.89 0.36 -12.84
C ILE A 30 5.67 0.09 -14.31
N LYS A 31 4.42 0.15 -14.76
CA LYS A 31 4.04 -0.08 -16.14
C LYS A 31 3.31 1.15 -16.68
N PRO A 32 3.96 1.97 -17.53
CA PRO A 32 3.25 2.98 -18.30
C PRO A 32 2.46 2.34 -19.44
N ASP A 33 1.31 2.92 -19.75
CA ASP A 33 0.45 2.54 -20.86
C ASP A 33 0.02 3.83 -21.60
N PRO A 34 0.77 4.23 -22.65
CA PRO A 34 0.51 5.47 -23.38
C PRO A 34 -0.81 5.46 -24.13
N ASP A 35 -1.27 4.28 -24.59
CA ASP A 35 -2.50 4.14 -25.38
C ASP A 35 -3.73 4.42 -24.52
N SER A 36 -3.73 3.98 -23.26
CA SER A 36 -4.77 4.27 -22.28
C SER A 36 -4.53 5.54 -21.46
N GLY A 37 -3.34 6.14 -21.57
CA GLY A 37 -2.93 7.30 -20.77
C GLY A 37 -2.80 6.99 -19.28
N THR A 38 -2.39 5.77 -18.91
CA THR A 38 -2.31 5.33 -17.51
C THR A 38 -0.89 4.94 -17.09
N ILE A 39 -0.62 5.03 -15.79
CA ILE A 39 0.58 4.47 -15.16
C ILE A 39 0.10 3.53 -14.05
N THR A 40 0.50 2.27 -14.12
CA THR A 40 0.19 1.27 -13.10
C THR A 40 1.43 1.03 -12.23
N ILE A 41 1.27 1.15 -10.91
CA ILE A 41 2.28 0.79 -9.92
C ILE A 41 1.76 -0.42 -9.15
N THR A 42 2.53 -1.50 -9.11
CA THR A 42 2.17 -2.76 -8.45
C THR A 42 3.29 -3.15 -7.50
N ASP A 43 2.95 -3.45 -6.25
CA ASP A 43 3.87 -4.07 -5.29
C ASP A 43 3.34 -5.43 -4.83
N THR A 44 4.24 -6.27 -4.34
CA THR A 44 3.93 -7.57 -3.73
C THR A 44 3.98 -7.50 -2.20
N GLY A 45 3.72 -6.32 -1.63
CA GLY A 45 3.75 -6.09 -0.19
C GLY A 45 2.53 -6.65 0.53
N ILE A 46 2.43 -6.35 1.83
CA ILE A 46 1.38 -6.86 2.72
C ILE A 46 -0.04 -6.49 2.27
N GLY A 47 -0.17 -5.45 1.44
CA GLY A 47 -1.44 -4.96 0.94
C GLY A 47 -2.30 -4.29 2.02
N MET A 48 -3.61 -4.25 1.77
CA MET A 48 -4.60 -3.66 2.67
C MET A 48 -5.91 -4.42 2.55
N THR A 49 -6.54 -4.71 3.69
CA THR A 49 -7.94 -5.14 3.75
C THR A 49 -8.89 -4.03 3.27
N LYS A 50 -10.15 -4.37 3.01
CA LYS A 50 -11.17 -3.39 2.60
C LYS A 50 -11.34 -2.30 3.66
N GLU A 51 -11.37 -2.69 4.92
CA GLU A 51 -11.55 -1.82 6.08
C GLU A 51 -10.34 -0.88 6.21
N GLU A 52 -9.12 -1.39 6.10
CA GLU A 52 -7.90 -0.57 6.12
C GLU A 52 -7.85 0.41 4.96
N LEU A 53 -8.33 0.00 3.79
CA LEU A 53 -8.36 0.84 2.61
C LEU A 53 -9.37 1.99 2.77
N ILE A 54 -10.54 1.73 3.36
CA ILE A 54 -11.52 2.76 3.71
C ILE A 54 -10.97 3.69 4.79
N ASP A 55 -10.37 3.16 5.85
CA ASP A 55 -9.85 3.97 6.96
C ASP A 55 -8.68 4.86 6.52
N CYS A 56 -7.73 4.30 5.76
CA CYS A 56 -6.52 5.03 5.34
C CYS A 56 -6.78 6.05 4.24
N LEU A 57 -7.77 5.83 3.36
CA LEU A 57 -8.04 6.72 2.23
C LEU A 57 -9.28 7.61 2.44
N GLY A 58 -10.20 7.20 3.31
CA GLY A 58 -11.39 7.96 3.71
C GLY A 58 -11.15 8.95 4.84
N THR A 59 -10.09 8.77 5.64
CA THR A 59 -9.71 9.69 6.71
C THR A 59 -8.43 10.43 6.35
N ILE A 60 -8.54 11.75 6.11
CA ILE A 60 -7.38 12.59 5.79
C ILE A 60 -6.36 12.52 6.94
N ALA A 61 -5.09 12.30 6.58
CA ALA A 61 -3.93 12.24 7.49
C ALA A 61 -3.84 11.01 8.42
N GLN A 62 -4.51 9.90 8.10
CA GLN A 62 -4.31 8.63 8.80
C GLN A 62 -3.30 7.73 8.05
N SER A 63 -2.16 7.43 8.68
CA SER A 63 -1.14 6.54 8.12
C SER A 63 -1.22 5.12 8.70
N GLY A 64 -1.48 4.14 7.84
CA GLY A 64 -1.33 2.72 8.19
C GLY A 64 0.10 2.32 8.56
N THR A 65 1.12 3.04 8.08
CA THR A 65 2.53 2.83 8.47
C THR A 65 2.80 3.33 9.90
N SER A 66 2.24 4.49 10.28
CA SER A 66 2.33 4.99 11.65
C SER A 66 1.62 4.06 12.64
N LYS A 67 0.45 3.54 12.26
CA LYS A 67 -0.30 2.55 13.08
C LYS A 67 0.53 1.28 13.29
N PHE A 68 1.07 0.72 12.21
CA PHE A 68 1.91 -0.48 12.27
C PHE A 68 3.13 -0.31 13.20
N LEU A 69 3.84 0.82 13.10
CA LEU A 69 4.98 1.13 13.98
C LEU A 69 4.60 1.20 15.45
N LYS A 70 3.41 1.74 15.78
CA LYS A 70 2.92 1.82 17.16
C LYS A 70 2.59 0.44 17.71
N GLU A 71 1.96 -0.42 16.90
CA GLU A 71 1.53 -1.76 17.31
C GLU A 71 2.71 -2.74 17.45
N ASN A 72 3.80 -2.54 16.69
CA ASN A 72 4.95 -3.45 16.64
C ASN A 72 6.23 -2.85 17.24
N LYS A 73 6.10 -1.76 18.00
CA LYS A 73 7.24 -1.03 18.59
C LYS A 73 8.11 -1.93 19.48
N ASP A 74 7.47 -2.82 20.24
CA ASP A 74 8.15 -3.73 21.18
C ASP A 74 8.82 -4.91 20.48
N LEU A 75 8.46 -5.18 19.22
CA LEU A 75 9.03 -6.26 18.41
C LEU A 75 10.24 -5.80 17.57
N GLY A 76 10.72 -4.57 17.78
CA GLY A 76 11.87 -4.03 17.08
C GLY A 76 11.59 -3.67 15.62
N ALA A 77 10.34 -3.32 15.28
CA ALA A 77 10.00 -2.81 13.96
C ALA A 77 10.94 -1.65 13.58
N ASP A 78 11.60 -1.82 12.43
CA ASP A 78 12.75 -1.00 12.04
C ASP A 78 12.35 0.46 11.77
N ASN A 79 13.24 1.40 12.10
CA ASN A 79 13.03 2.85 11.87
C ASN A 79 13.06 3.25 10.38
N GLY A 80 13.18 2.29 9.46
CA GLY A 80 13.26 2.49 8.01
C GLY A 80 11.94 2.80 7.32
N LEU A 81 10.79 2.70 8.03
CA LEU A 81 9.47 2.98 7.47
C LEU A 81 9.24 4.49 7.24
N ILE A 82 8.89 4.86 6.00
CA ILE A 82 8.92 6.25 5.50
C ILE A 82 7.56 6.93 5.66
N GLY A 83 6.46 6.22 5.38
CA GLY A 83 5.13 6.79 5.13
C GLY A 83 4.33 7.19 6.37
N GLN A 84 4.88 7.97 7.30
CA GLN A 84 4.26 8.24 8.61
C GLN A 84 3.12 9.28 8.59
N PHE A 85 3.03 10.11 7.55
CA PHE A 85 2.14 11.28 7.53
C PHE A 85 0.77 11.03 6.86
N GLY A 86 0.59 9.92 6.15
CA GLY A 86 -0.72 9.53 5.58
C GLY A 86 -1.23 10.45 4.45
N VAL A 87 -0.41 11.38 3.96
CA VAL A 87 -0.79 12.34 2.90
C VAL A 87 -0.16 12.05 1.54
N GLY A 88 0.91 11.25 1.49
CA GLY A 88 1.69 11.03 0.27
C GLY A 88 0.90 10.39 -0.87
N PHE A 89 -0.12 9.60 -0.56
CA PHE A 89 -0.99 8.99 -1.58
C PHE A 89 -1.73 10.04 -2.42
N TYR A 90 -2.21 11.11 -1.80
CA TYR A 90 -3.00 12.14 -2.48
C TYR A 90 -2.18 13.00 -3.44
N SER A 91 -0.84 12.94 -3.38
CA SER A 91 0.02 13.61 -4.37
C SER A 91 -0.16 13.05 -5.79
N ALA A 92 -0.72 11.84 -5.94
CA ALA A 92 -1.08 11.28 -7.24
C ALA A 92 -2.09 12.16 -8.00
N PHE A 93 -2.97 12.89 -7.29
CA PHE A 93 -3.94 13.80 -7.91
C PHE A 93 -3.32 15.06 -8.50
N LEU A 94 -2.03 15.34 -8.27
CA LEU A 94 -1.34 16.44 -8.95
C LEU A 94 -1.16 16.19 -10.45
N VAL A 95 -1.19 14.92 -10.87
CA VAL A 95 -0.91 14.51 -12.26
C VAL A 95 -1.97 13.57 -12.84
N ALA A 96 -2.95 13.15 -12.05
CA ALA A 96 -4.01 12.24 -12.48
C ALA A 96 -5.39 12.74 -12.01
N GLU A 97 -6.36 12.76 -12.93
CA GLU A 97 -7.76 13.09 -12.63
C GLU A 97 -8.47 11.98 -11.83
N LYS A 98 -8.02 10.74 -12.04
CA LYS A 98 -8.61 9.52 -11.49
C LYS A 98 -7.52 8.61 -10.97
N VAL A 99 -7.66 8.14 -9.74
CA VAL A 99 -6.78 7.13 -9.13
C VAL A 99 -7.60 5.89 -8.81
N THR A 100 -7.12 4.73 -9.23
CA THR A 100 -7.71 3.43 -8.91
C THR A 100 -6.75 2.64 -8.04
N CYS A 101 -7.22 2.17 -6.89
CA CYS A 101 -6.46 1.28 -6.02
C CYS A 101 -7.09 -0.12 -6.06
N CYS A 102 -6.26 -1.12 -6.30
CA CYS A 102 -6.64 -2.53 -6.33
C CYS A 102 -5.80 -3.29 -5.31
N HIS A 103 -6.43 -4.13 -4.51
CA HIS A 103 -5.74 -5.16 -3.75
C HIS A 103 -6.17 -6.53 -4.29
N LEU A 104 -5.19 -7.39 -4.57
CA LEU A 104 -5.41 -8.81 -4.83
C LEU A 104 -5.00 -9.57 -3.57
N ASN A 105 -5.99 -10.12 -2.89
CA ASN A 105 -5.80 -11.25 -1.99
C ASN A 105 -6.84 -12.31 -2.36
N ASP A 106 -6.49 -13.58 -2.17
CA ASP A 106 -6.88 -14.79 -2.93
C ASP A 106 -8.35 -15.02 -3.31
N ASN A 107 -9.32 -14.16 -3.00
CA ASN A 107 -10.71 -14.24 -3.49
C ASN A 107 -11.47 -12.91 -3.55
N LEU A 108 -10.84 -11.75 -3.28
CA LEU A 108 -11.53 -10.46 -3.17
C LEU A 108 -10.78 -9.35 -3.91
N HIS A 109 -11.39 -8.87 -5.00
CA HIS A 109 -10.94 -7.70 -5.73
C HIS A 109 -11.70 -6.48 -5.25
N TYR A 110 -11.02 -5.60 -4.50
CA TYR A 110 -11.57 -4.30 -4.17
C TYR A 110 -11.05 -3.28 -5.16
N HIS A 111 -11.96 -2.52 -5.77
CA HIS A 111 -11.64 -1.38 -6.60
C HIS A 111 -12.10 -0.13 -5.87
N LEU A 112 -11.15 0.65 -5.36
CA LEU A 112 -11.47 2.01 -4.92
C LEU A 112 -11.11 2.97 -6.03
N LEU A 113 -12.11 3.77 -6.42
CA LEU A 113 -12.00 4.76 -7.45
C LEU A 113 -12.18 6.13 -6.82
N LEU A 114 -11.16 6.96 -6.95
CA LEU A 114 -11.12 8.30 -6.38
C LEU A 114 -10.97 9.32 -7.52
N HIS A 115 -11.78 10.37 -7.45
CA HIS A 115 -11.71 11.51 -8.37
C HIS A 115 -11.05 12.69 -7.66
N GLY A 116 -10.10 13.35 -8.33
CA GLY A 116 -9.59 14.64 -7.88
C GLY A 116 -10.72 15.67 -7.92
N GLY A 117 -10.92 16.40 -6.82
CA GLY A 117 -11.95 17.44 -6.74
C GLY A 117 -11.59 18.65 -7.60
N ASN A 118 -12.56 19.13 -8.37
CA ASN A 118 -12.74 20.55 -8.71
C ASN A 118 -14.05 21.02 -8.08
#